data_AF-A0A1F7U5M6-F1
#
_entry.id   AF-A0A1F7U5M6-F1
#
_cell.length_a   1.000
_cell.length_b   1.000
_cell.length_c   1.000
_cell.angle_alpha   90.00
_cell.angle_beta   90.00
_cell.angle_gamma   90.00
#
_symmetry.space_group_name_H-M   'P 1'
#
loop_
_entity.id
_entity.type
_entity.pdbx_description
1 polymer ?
#
loop_
_entity_poly.entity_id
_entity_poly.type
_entity_poly.pdbx_seq_one_letter_code
_entity_poly.pdbx_strand_id
1 'polypeptide(L)'
;MDITVENMGGLQARTLIRRAGYAEHVDRRSGETSYVRRLSPSGFYPRFHAYLHPREDGSLMIRLHIDQKQPSYGVGHAHSGEYDGPLLEGEKVRIMEFINKEIAAAKESKKEDVGFFKRLFKH
;
A
#
# COMPACT_ATOMS: atom_id res chain seq x y z
N MET A 1 1.90 -3.79 -11.44
CA MET A 1 1.16 -4.96 -10.93
C MET A 1 -0.03 -4.45 -10.15
N ASP A 2 -1.19 -5.07 -10.34
CA ASP A 2 -2.43 -4.61 -9.71
C ASP A 2 -2.81 -5.54 -8.54
N ILE A 3 -3.23 -4.94 -7.43
CA ILE A 3 -3.66 -5.62 -6.21
C ILE A 3 -5.07 -5.14 -5.93
N THR A 4 -6.00 -6.06 -5.67
CA THR A 4 -7.37 -5.71 -5.33
C THR A 4 -7.68 -6.20 -3.92
N VAL A 5 -8.18 -5.28 -3.10
CA VAL A 5 -8.67 -5.55 -1.75
C VAL A 5 -10.18 -5.36 -1.79
N GLU A 6 -10.94 -6.43 -1.59
CA GLU A 6 -12.39 -6.42 -1.77
C GLU A 6 -13.14 -5.57 -0.73
N ASN A 7 -12.56 -5.37 0.46
CA ASN A 7 -13.20 -4.65 1.54
C ASN A 7 -12.17 -4.04 2.50
N MET A 8 -12.20 -2.71 2.68
CA MET A 8 -11.28 -1.99 3.57
C MET A 8 -11.67 -1.98 5.06
N GLY A 9 -12.69 -2.73 5.50
CA GLY A 9 -13.14 -2.78 6.90
C GLY A 9 -13.73 -1.47 7.43
N GLY A 10 -14.05 -0.53 6.53
CA GLY A 10 -14.41 0.84 6.87
C GLY A 10 -13.22 1.74 7.22
N LEU A 11 -11.98 1.30 6.94
CA LEU A 11 -10.79 2.15 6.98
C LEU A 11 -10.65 2.93 5.67
N GLN A 12 -10.02 4.10 5.72
CA GLN A 12 -9.70 4.87 4.53
C GLN A 12 -8.46 4.30 3.83
N ALA A 13 -8.46 4.24 2.50
CA ALA A 13 -7.35 3.75 1.68
C ALA A 13 -6.02 4.44 2.01
N ARG A 14 -6.05 5.77 2.21
CA ARG A 14 -4.91 6.58 2.67
C ARG A 14 -4.36 6.10 4.02
N THR A 15 -5.22 5.73 4.95
CA THR A 15 -4.78 5.26 6.28
C THR A 15 -4.06 3.93 6.17
N LEU A 16 -4.61 2.99 5.40
CA LEU A 16 -4.02 1.67 5.17
C LEU A 16 -2.61 1.78 4.56
N ILE A 17 -2.45 2.57 3.49
CA ILE A 17 -1.17 2.67 2.78
C ILE A 17 -0.09 3.39 3.61
N ARG A 18 -0.49 4.40 4.40
CA ARG A 18 0.41 5.13 5.30
C ARG A 18 0.93 4.22 6.41
N ARG A 19 0.05 3.40 7.01
CA ARG A 19 0.44 2.38 7.99
C ARG A 19 1.32 1.31 7.39
N ALA A 20 1.13 0.97 6.12
CA ALA A 20 1.97 0.02 5.39
C ALA A 20 3.39 0.54 5.05
N GLY A 21 3.71 1.78 5.43
CA GLY A 21 5.04 2.38 5.31
C GLY A 21 5.25 3.21 4.03
N TYR A 22 4.20 3.56 3.32
CA TYR A 22 4.30 4.44 2.15
C TYR A 22 4.08 5.90 2.54
N ALA A 23 4.90 6.78 1.96
CA ALA A 23 4.75 8.22 2.10
C ALA A 23 3.88 8.78 0.96
N GLU A 24 3.07 9.79 1.27
CA GLU A 24 2.26 10.47 0.27
C GLU A 24 3.15 11.33 -0.64
N HIS A 25 2.94 11.21 -1.95
CA HIS A 25 3.64 11.95 -2.99
C HIS A 25 2.63 12.53 -3.97
N VAL A 26 2.37 13.82 -3.82
CA VAL A 26 1.45 14.56 -4.69
C VAL A 26 2.25 15.18 -5.83
N ASP A 27 1.93 14.79 -7.05
CA ASP A 27 2.45 15.47 -8.23
C ASP A 27 1.72 16.81 -8.38
N ARG A 28 2.46 17.90 -8.23
CA ARG A 28 1.92 19.27 -8.33
C ARG A 28 1.48 19.65 -9.75
N ARG A 29 1.92 18.91 -10.77
CA ARG A 29 1.59 19.19 -12.18
C ARG A 29 0.31 18.49 -12.62
N SER A 30 0.14 17.22 -12.26
CA SER A 30 -1.05 16.43 -12.60
C SER A 30 -2.14 16.51 -11.52
N GLY A 31 -1.79 16.90 -10.29
CA GLY A 31 -2.67 16.79 -9.13
C GLY A 31 -2.85 15.35 -8.63
N GLU A 32 -2.17 14.38 -9.25
CA GLU A 32 -2.32 12.97 -8.91
C GLU A 32 -1.57 12.64 -7.61
N THR A 33 -2.26 11.94 -6.72
CA THR A 33 -1.68 11.46 -5.46
C THR A 33 -1.18 10.04 -5.63
N SER A 34 0.13 9.87 -5.53
CA SER A 34 0.80 8.57 -5.47
C SER A 34 1.38 8.35 -4.08
N TYR A 35 1.75 7.10 -3.78
CA TYR A 35 2.34 6.73 -2.51
C TYR A 35 3.66 6.03 -2.76
N VAL A 36 4.71 6.46 -2.08
CA VAL A 36 6.08 6.02 -2.35
C VAL A 36 6.69 5.36 -1.12
N ARG A 37 7.28 4.17 -1.31
CA ARG A 37 8.09 3.50 -0.29
C ARG A 37 9.51 3.28 -0.80
N ARG A 38 10.49 3.76 -0.04
CA ARG A 38 11.92 3.58 -0.36
C ARG A 38 12.40 2.25 0.22
N LEU A 39 13.18 1.52 -0.56
CA LEU A 39 13.81 0.26 -0.12
C LEU A 39 15.10 0.49 0.68
N SER A 40 15.81 1.59 0.40
CA SER A 40 17.03 1.98 1.11
C SER A 40 16.85 3.34 1.80
N PRO A 41 17.34 3.53 3.04
CA PRO A 41 17.39 4.83 3.70
C PRO A 41 18.28 5.84 2.98
N SER A 42 19.37 5.38 2.35
CA SER A 42 20.40 6.21 1.72
C SER A 42 20.29 6.28 0.19
N GLY A 43 19.48 5.42 -0.43
CA GLY A 43 19.29 5.36 -1.87
C GLY A 43 18.12 6.21 -2.37
N PHE A 44 18.30 6.86 -3.53
CA PHE A 44 17.21 7.49 -4.27
C PHE A 44 16.33 6.46 -5.01
N TYR A 45 16.87 5.28 -5.31
CA TYR A 45 16.24 4.16 -6.01
C TYR A 45 16.70 2.82 -5.42
N PRO A 46 15.96 1.71 -5.62
CA PRO A 46 14.61 1.64 -6.21
C PRO A 46 13.50 2.10 -5.25
N ARG A 47 12.40 2.61 -5.81
CA ARG A 47 11.24 3.09 -5.05
C ARG A 47 9.98 2.37 -5.52
N PHE A 48 9.14 1.90 -4.59
CA PHE A 48 7.80 1.45 -4.92
C PHE A 48 6.87 2.65 -5.06
N HIS A 49 6.14 2.71 -6.15
CA HIS A 49 5.06 3.66 -6.41
C HIS A 49 3.72 2.92 -6.38
N ALA A 50 2.84 3.32 -5.47
CA ALA A 50 1.50 2.78 -5.32
C ALA A 50 0.47 3.87 -5.64
N TYR A 51 -0.41 3.59 -6.60
CA TYR A 51 -1.57 4.41 -6.91
C TYR A 51 -2.81 3.76 -6.30
N LEU A 52 -3.56 4.54 -5.52
CA LEU A 52 -4.77 4.07 -4.86
C LEU A 52 -5.99 4.46 -5.68
N HIS A 53 -6.79 3.47 -6.04
CA HIS A 53 -8.05 3.63 -6.74
C HIS A 53 -9.17 3.01 -5.88
N PRO A 54 -9.68 3.73 -4.87
CA PRO A 54 -10.85 3.29 -4.13
C PRO A 54 -12.08 3.26 -5.04
N ARG A 55 -12.95 2.28 -4.85
CA ARG A 55 -14.19 2.10 -5.61
C ARG A 55 -15.41 2.29 -4.72
N GLU A 56 -16.56 2.56 -5.34
CA GLU A 56 -17.83 2.82 -4.65
C GLU A 56 -18.34 1.60 -3.87
N ASP A 57 -17.99 0.39 -4.32
CA ASP A 57 -18.32 -0.87 -3.64
C ASP A 57 -17.52 -1.12 -2.34
N GLY A 58 -16.62 -0.18 -1.98
CA GLY A 58 -15.76 -0.29 -0.82
C GLY A 58 -14.50 -1.12 -1.04
N SER A 59 -14.27 -1.61 -2.26
CA SER A 59 -13.03 -2.23 -2.67
C SER A 59 -11.95 -1.19 -2.99
N LEU A 60 -10.70 -1.61 -2.95
CA LEU A 60 -9.53 -0.79 -3.23
C LEU A 60 -8.64 -1.51 -4.24
N MET A 61 -8.41 -0.86 -5.37
CA MET A 61 -7.39 -1.28 -6.32
C MET A 61 -6.10 -0.49 -6.07
N ILE A 62 -4.99 -1.20 -5.85
CA ILE A 62 -3.66 -0.64 -5.66
C ILE A 62 -2.83 -1.03 -6.87
N ARG A 63 -2.42 -0.04 -7.65
CA ARG A 63 -1.51 -0.25 -8.78
C ARG A 63 -0.09 0.03 -8.32
N LEU A 64 0.71 -1.04 -8.22
CA LEU A 64 2.07 -1.02 -7.72
C LEU A 64 3.09 -1.07 -8.87
N HIS A 65 4.04 -0.14 -8.85
CA HIS A 65 5.16 -0.04 -9.78
C HIS A 65 6.46 0.06 -9.00
N ILE A 66 7.56 -0.43 -9.58
CA ILE A 66 8.91 -0.07 -9.14
C ILE A 66 9.39 1.01 -10.10
N ASP A 67 9.69 2.18 -9.56
CA ASP A 67 10.42 3.21 -10.28
C ASP A 67 11.91 2.92 -10.09
N GLN A 68 12.57 2.55 -11.18
CA GLN A 68 14.03 2.46 -11.29
C GLN A 68 14.52 3.56 -12.25
N LYS A 69 15.42 4.44 -11.81
CA LYS A 69 16.27 5.26 -12.71
C LYS A 69 17.68 5.34 -12.12
N GLN A 70 18.77 5.27 -12.88
CA GLN A 70 19.04 5.41 -14.31
C GLN A 70 19.93 4.23 -14.76
N PRO A 71 19.80 3.70 -16.00
CA PRO A 71 20.84 2.86 -16.57
C PRO A 71 22.09 3.73 -16.79
N SER A 72 23.02 3.71 -15.86
CA SER A 72 24.41 4.01 -16.20
C SER A 72 24.86 2.86 -17.10
N TYR A 73 24.88 3.10 -18.42
CA TYR A 73 25.66 2.30 -19.37
C TYR A 73 27.14 2.38 -18.93
N GLY A 74 27.49 1.52 -17.98
CA GLY A 74 28.83 1.37 -17.43
C GLY A 74 29.10 -0.11 -17.34
N VAL A 75 29.59 -0.66 -18.45
CA VAL A 75 30.36 -1.90 -18.59
C VAL A 75 30.10 -2.94 -17.48
N GLY A 76 29.07 -3.76 -17.65
CA GLY A 76 28.84 -4.88 -16.75
C GLY A 76 27.49 -5.53 -17.00
N HIS A 77 27.51 -6.69 -17.64
CA HIS A 77 26.37 -7.58 -17.79
C HIS A 77 25.69 -7.83 -16.44
N ALA A 78 24.58 -7.17 -16.18
CA ALA A 78 23.68 -7.53 -15.08
C ALA A 78 22.24 -7.48 -15.59
N HIS A 79 21.55 -8.58 -15.35
CA HIS A 79 20.22 -8.95 -15.80
C HIS A 79 19.15 -8.06 -15.11
N SER A 80 19.08 -6.77 -15.45
CA SER A 80 18.19 -5.81 -14.77
C SER A 80 16.69 -6.16 -14.77
N GLY A 81 16.23 -7.07 -15.64
CA GLY A 81 14.82 -7.48 -15.70
C GLY A 81 14.42 -8.64 -14.76
N GLU A 82 15.36 -9.45 -14.26
CA GLU A 82 15.02 -10.65 -13.48
C GLU A 82 14.71 -10.36 -12.00
N TYR A 83 15.22 -9.25 -11.45
CA TYR A 83 15.00 -8.89 -10.04
C TYR A 83 13.70 -8.13 -9.79
N ASP A 84 13.13 -7.49 -10.81
CA ASP A 84 11.91 -6.69 -10.68
C ASP A 84 10.69 -7.55 -10.31
N GLY A 85 10.59 -8.75 -10.87
CA GLY A 85 9.52 -9.71 -10.57
C GLY A 85 9.50 -10.10 -9.08
N PRO A 86 10.58 -10.72 -8.57
CA PRO A 86 10.65 -11.15 -7.16
C PRO A 86 10.49 -10.00 -6.16
N LEU A 87 11.05 -8.82 -6.44
CA LEU A 87 10.91 -7.65 -5.56
C LEU A 87 9.48 -7.11 -5.53
N LEU A 88 8.83 -7.01 -6.69
CA LEU A 88 7.45 -6.53 -6.80
C LEU A 88 6.47 -7.55 -6.20
N GLU A 89 6.69 -8.84 -6.41
CA GLU A 89 5.90 -9.93 -5.84
C GLU A 89 6.02 -10.00 -4.32
N GLY A 90 7.25 -9.92 -3.79
CA GLY A 90 7.49 -9.87 -2.35
C GLY A 90 6.80 -8.67 -1.71
N GLU A 91 6.84 -7.50 -2.36
CA GLU A 91 6.14 -6.33 -1.87
C GLU A 91 4.62 -6.44 -1.95
N LYS A 92 4.10 -7.08 -3.00
CA LYS A 92 2.68 -7.40 -3.11
C LYS A 92 2.23 -8.29 -1.95
N VAL A 93 2.97 -9.35 -1.63
CA VAL A 93 2.62 -10.25 -0.52
C VAL A 93 2.61 -9.47 0.78
N ARG A 94 3.70 -8.74 1.07
CA ARG A 94 3.83 -7.94 2.30
C ARG A 94 2.71 -6.92 2.47
N ILE A 95 2.37 -6.17 1.42
CA ILE A 95 1.34 -5.13 1.51
C ILE A 95 -0.05 -5.73 1.69
N MET A 96 -0.33 -6.86 1.04
CA MET A 96 -1.60 -7.56 1.15
C MET A 96 -1.80 -8.15 2.56
N GLU A 97 -0.77 -8.82 3.09
CA GLU A 97 -0.79 -9.35 4.46
C GLU A 97 -0.99 -8.23 5.49
N PHE A 98 -0.27 -7.12 5.33
CA PHE A 98 -0.41 -5.97 6.20
C PHE A 98 -1.83 -5.39 6.18
N ILE A 99 -2.38 -5.13 4.98
CA ILE A 99 -3.73 -4.58 4.83
C ILE A 99 -4.78 -5.52 5.42
N ASN A 100 -4.68 -6.83 5.15
CA ASN A 100 -5.59 -7.83 5.70
C ASN A 100 -5.56 -7.85 7.24
N LYS A 101 -4.36 -7.75 7.84
CA LYS A 101 -4.20 -7.67 9.29
C LYS A 101 -4.84 -6.41 9.88
N GLU A 102 -4.65 -5.25 9.24
CA GLU A 102 -5.28 -3.99 9.67
C GLU A 102 -6.81 -4.04 9.57
N ILE A 103 -7.35 -4.65 8.51
CA ILE A 103 -8.79 -4.85 8.34
C ILE A 103 -9.34 -5.78 9.42
N ALA A 104 -8.63 -6.88 9.73
CA ALA A 104 -9.03 -7.81 10.78
C ALA A 104 -9.07 -7.12 12.15
N ALA A 105 -8.03 -6.35 12.49
CA ALA A 105 -7.95 -5.59 13.73
C ALA A 105 -9.08 -4.53 13.84
N ALA A 106 -9.38 -3.83 12.75
CA ALA A 106 -10.47 -2.83 12.73
C ALA A 106 -11.88 -3.46 12.86
N LYS A 107 -12.05 -4.71 12.41
CA LYS A 107 -13.30 -5.46 12.61
C LYS A 107 -13.48 -5.90 14.06
N GLU A 108 -12.39 -6.25 14.73
CA GLU A 108 -12.39 -6.66 16.14
C GLU A 108 -12.74 -5.49 17.06
N SER A 109 -12.10 -4.34 16.89
CA SER A 109 -12.38 -3.14 17.71
C SER A 109 -13.85 -2.70 17.61
N LYS A 110 -14.44 -2.72 16.40
CA LYS A 110 -15.85 -2.37 16.20
C LYS A 110 -16.83 -3.30 16.92
N LYS A 111 -16.49 -4.58 17.09
CA LYS A 111 -17.34 -5.53 17.84
C LYS A 111 -17.34 -5.21 19.33
N GLU A 112 -16.19 -4.85 19.88
CA GLU A 112 -16.05 -4.50 21.30
C GLU A 112 -16.78 -3.20 21.64
N ASP A 113 -16.62 -2.15 20.82
CA ASP A 113 -17.29 -0.86 21.02
C ASP A 113 -18.82 -1.00 21.03
N VAL A 114 -19.38 -1.74 20.06
CA VAL A 114 -20.83 -1.97 19.98
C VAL A 114 -21.34 -2.76 21.21
N GLY A 115 -20.55 -3.72 21.70
CA GLY A 115 -20.86 -4.47 22.91
C GLY A 115 -20.82 -3.62 24.18
N PHE A 116 -19.86 -2.70 24.26
CA PHE A 116 -19.71 -1.76 25.38
C PHE A 116 -20.91 -0.81 25.47
N PHE A 117 -21.29 -0.15 24.38
CA PHE A 117 -22.43 0.78 24.39
C PHE A 117 -23.77 0.10 24.66
N LYS A 118 -23.99 -1.12 24.15
CA LYS A 118 -25.20 -1.90 24.47
C LYS A 118 -25.31 -2.25 25.95
N ARG A 119 -24.19 -2.47 26.64
CA ARG A 119 -24.17 -2.71 28.09
C ARG A 119 -24.36 -1.43 28.89
N LEU A 120 -23.84 -0.30 28.38
CA LEU A 120 -23.87 0.98 29.08
C LEU A 120 -25.25 1.66 29.05
N PHE A 121 -26.01 1.53 27.95
CA PHE A 121 -27.33 2.14 27.80
C PHE A 121 -28.50 1.18 28.09
N LYS A 122 -28.22 0.02 28.70
CA LYS A 122 -29.25 -0.91 29.18
C LYS A 122 -29.68 -0.50 30.59
N HIS A 123 -30.45 0.57 30.69
CA HIS A 123 -31.22 0.95 31.87
C HIS A 123 -32.67 1.17 31.48
#